data_AF-A0A9D5PVY9-F1
#
_entry.id   AF-A0A9D5PVY9-F1
#
_cell.length_a   1.000
_cell.length_b   1.000
_cell.length_c   1.000
_cell.angle_alpha   90.00
_cell.angle_beta   90.00
_cell.angle_gamma   90.00
#
_symmetry.space_group_name_H-M   'P 1'
#
loop_
_entity.id
_entity.type
_entity.pdbx_description
1 polymer ?
#
loop_
_entity_poly.entity_id
_entity_poly.type
_entity_poly.pdbx_seq_one_letter_code
_entity_poly.pdbx_strand_id
1 'polypeptide(L)'
;MKKFVTLMLLVSLLTACGSDTPTSDTGASDTTAPAETTDDGLVHDDLGDIKFEGETFTIWLYHTAQLGYRMEEETGDVFDDAIVARNRAVEERLGITLEFTDSGMGKSGSELPQSCKMIESFILAGDTSNDVYLHCQFSSMPQLVNNHYFIDWNTIPNVELTKPYWAQKAINDINYGSKIYMMTGLYEYEIMANANCLIFNKRIFDEMQIEYPYQSVKDGTWTYDKWMQIVTDTSRDLNGDTVYDLATDQYGYAGGLWQMPYTFFVGMGGDLLTKDNDNMPVNVVTSEHNVDIIDRLMGLANDTSGAIITAETADITNAFVSGRIATTHNTLGYLPSALRDMKDDFGFVPSPKYDEEQKEYNVWISNSS
;
A
#
# COMPACT_ATOMS: atom_id res chain seq x y z
N MET A 1 -33.21 -52.52 24.17
CA MET A 1 -33.45 -51.52 25.25
C MET A 1 -33.50 -50.15 24.57
N LYS A 2 -34.60 -49.39 24.64
CA LYS A 2 -34.93 -48.41 25.71
C LYS A 2 -33.76 -47.40 25.91
N LYS A 3 -33.87 -46.09 25.61
CA LYS A 3 -35.05 -45.23 25.32
C LYS A 3 -34.74 -44.05 24.36
N PHE A 4 -35.77 -43.54 23.68
CA PHE A 4 -35.89 -42.15 23.22
C PHE A 4 -35.86 -41.15 24.41
N VAL A 5 -35.37 -39.92 24.20
CA VAL A 5 -36.08 -38.66 24.54
C VAL A 5 -35.62 -37.55 23.59
N THR A 6 -36.57 -36.87 22.95
CA THR A 6 -36.44 -35.54 22.33
C THR A 6 -37.23 -34.56 23.18
N LEU A 7 -36.70 -33.40 23.60
CA LEU A 7 -37.53 -32.20 23.82
C LEU A 7 -36.78 -30.86 24.04
N MET A 8 -37.39 -29.82 23.48
CA MET A 8 -37.53 -28.43 23.96
C MET A 8 -36.37 -27.42 23.98
N LEU A 9 -36.56 -26.40 23.13
CA LEU A 9 -36.43 -24.96 23.42
C LEU A 9 -36.44 -24.59 24.92
N LEU A 10 -35.61 -23.60 25.27
CA LEU A 10 -36.05 -22.51 26.14
C LEU A 10 -35.40 -21.18 25.72
N VAL A 11 -36.24 -20.20 25.33
CA VAL A 11 -35.85 -18.79 25.26
C VAL A 11 -36.12 -18.17 26.62
N SER A 12 -35.18 -17.38 27.15
CA SER A 12 -35.44 -16.51 28.30
C SER A 12 -34.55 -15.27 28.24
N LEU A 13 -35.21 -14.14 27.95
CA LEU A 13 -34.65 -12.80 28.08
C LEU A 13 -34.28 -12.50 29.54
N LEU A 14 -33.24 -11.69 29.74
CA LEU A 14 -32.94 -11.04 31.01
C LEU A 14 -33.05 -9.52 30.84
N THR A 15 -34.27 -9.00 30.90
CA THR A 15 -34.53 -7.59 31.18
C THR A 15 -34.53 -7.36 32.69
N ALA A 16 -33.75 -6.39 33.15
CA ALA A 16 -33.73 -5.99 34.57
C ALA A 16 -34.80 -4.93 34.85
N CYS A 17 -35.63 -5.16 35.87
CA CYS A 17 -36.46 -4.13 36.50
C CYS A 17 -35.57 -3.15 37.30
N GLY A 18 -35.96 -1.92 37.61
CA GLY A 18 -37.21 -1.17 37.32
C GLY A 18 -37.43 -0.07 38.38
N SER A 19 -38.38 0.85 38.18
CA SER A 19 -39.04 1.62 39.26
C SER A 19 -40.36 2.28 38.81
N ASP A 20 -41.37 2.22 39.66
CA ASP A 20 -42.75 2.75 39.55
C ASP A 20 -42.85 4.28 39.81
N THR A 21 -43.89 5.08 39.52
CA THR A 21 -45.25 4.99 38.90
C THR A 21 -45.73 6.46 38.62
N PRO A 22 -46.95 6.79 38.08
CA PRO A 22 -48.03 5.99 37.46
C PRO A 22 -48.55 6.55 36.09
N THR A 23 -49.62 5.94 35.58
CA THR A 23 -50.30 6.09 34.28
C THR A 23 -50.89 7.47 33.93
N SER A 24 -50.81 7.85 32.65
CA SER A 24 -51.85 8.61 31.94
C SER A 24 -51.91 8.23 30.45
N ASP A 25 -53.12 7.96 29.94
CA ASP A 25 -53.41 7.48 28.59
C ASP A 25 -53.62 8.64 27.60
N THR A 26 -53.03 8.58 26.39
CA THR A 26 -53.57 9.10 25.09
C THR A 26 -52.52 9.14 23.97
N GLY A 27 -52.97 8.87 22.73
CA GLY A 27 -52.38 9.44 21.51
C GLY A 27 -51.39 8.57 20.74
N ALA A 28 -51.86 7.93 19.66
CA ALA A 28 -50.96 7.41 18.64
C ALA A 28 -50.31 8.58 17.88
N SER A 29 -48.99 8.55 17.73
CA SER A 29 -48.24 9.44 16.84
C SER A 29 -47.15 8.62 16.15
N ASP A 30 -47.31 8.38 14.86
CA ASP A 30 -46.22 7.88 14.03
C ASP A 30 -45.04 8.83 14.15
N THR A 31 -43.96 8.34 14.74
CA THR A 31 -42.69 9.04 14.83
C THR A 31 -41.66 8.09 14.27
N THR A 32 -41.37 8.24 12.98
CA THR A 32 -40.28 7.50 12.33
C THR A 32 -39.00 7.84 13.07
N ALA A 33 -38.43 6.87 13.79
CA ALA A 33 -37.14 7.05 14.43
C ALA A 33 -36.10 7.37 13.33
N PRO A 34 -35.17 8.31 13.55
CA PRO A 34 -34.00 8.43 12.69
C PRO A 34 -33.31 7.08 12.64
N ALA A 35 -32.86 6.64 11.47
CA ALA A 35 -31.98 5.48 11.39
C ALA A 35 -30.72 5.78 12.21
N GLU A 36 -30.45 4.97 13.23
CA GLU A 36 -29.17 5.00 13.93
C GLU A 36 -28.09 4.51 12.95
N THR A 37 -27.40 5.44 12.30
CA THR A 37 -26.10 5.16 11.68
C THR A 37 -25.13 4.82 12.81
N THR A 38 -24.98 3.52 13.09
CA THR A 38 -23.87 3.01 13.89
C THR A 38 -22.58 3.30 13.14
N ASP A 39 -21.85 4.32 13.59
CA ASP A 39 -20.46 4.54 13.19
C ASP A 39 -19.63 3.35 13.68
N ASP A 40 -19.32 2.45 12.77
CA ASP A 40 -18.46 1.27 12.99
C ASP A 40 -16.98 1.61 12.78
N GLY A 41 -16.64 2.88 12.51
CA GLY A 41 -15.30 3.35 12.19
C GLY A 41 -14.83 2.99 10.78
N LEU A 42 -15.70 2.47 9.91
CA LEU A 42 -15.36 2.13 8.53
C LEU A 42 -15.79 3.21 7.54
N VAL A 43 -15.11 3.26 6.39
CA VAL A 43 -15.53 4.10 5.27
C VAL A 43 -16.54 3.33 4.43
N HIS A 44 -17.79 3.77 4.48
CA HIS A 44 -18.86 3.27 3.61
C HIS A 44 -18.95 4.05 2.30
N ASP A 45 -19.49 3.42 1.26
CA ASP A 45 -19.92 4.09 0.03
C ASP A 45 -21.39 4.52 0.09
N ASP A 46 -21.80 5.30 -0.92
CA ASP A 46 -23.14 5.90 -0.99
C ASP A 46 -24.11 5.13 -1.90
N LEU A 47 -23.78 3.89 -2.31
CA LEU A 47 -24.60 3.12 -3.27
C LEU A 47 -25.91 2.61 -2.67
N GLY A 48 -26.03 2.54 -1.34
CA GLY A 48 -27.21 2.00 -0.66
C GLY A 48 -27.43 0.50 -0.95
N ASP A 49 -28.70 0.09 -1.02
CA ASP A 49 -29.15 -1.30 -1.18
C ASP A 49 -29.33 -1.71 -2.66
N ILE A 50 -28.43 -1.29 -3.55
CA ILE A 50 -28.46 -1.70 -4.96
C ILE A 50 -28.18 -3.21 -5.08
N LYS A 51 -28.95 -3.89 -5.94
CA LYS A 51 -28.74 -5.28 -6.35
C LYS A 51 -28.73 -5.39 -7.88
N PHE A 52 -27.87 -6.24 -8.43
CA PHE A 52 -27.73 -6.51 -9.87
C PHE A 52 -28.25 -7.90 -10.28
N GLU A 53 -29.25 -8.42 -9.54
CA GLU A 53 -30.03 -9.64 -9.88
C GLU A 53 -29.24 -10.92 -10.26
N GLY A 54 -27.98 -11.04 -9.83
CA GLY A 54 -27.10 -12.18 -10.13
C GLY A 54 -26.22 -12.01 -11.37
N GLU A 55 -26.04 -10.80 -11.89
CA GLU A 55 -25.09 -10.51 -12.97
C GLU A 55 -23.65 -10.91 -12.58
N THR A 56 -22.89 -11.41 -13.57
CA THR A 56 -21.45 -11.61 -13.43
C THR A 56 -20.72 -10.32 -13.76
N PHE A 57 -19.83 -9.89 -12.87
CA PHE A 57 -18.90 -8.79 -13.11
C PHE A 57 -17.50 -9.36 -13.31
N THR A 58 -16.95 -9.20 -14.52
CA THR A 58 -15.72 -9.89 -14.94
C THR A 58 -14.52 -8.95 -14.89
N ILE A 59 -13.53 -9.34 -14.10
CA ILE A 59 -12.29 -8.61 -13.84
C ILE A 59 -11.14 -9.30 -14.58
N TRP A 60 -10.49 -8.59 -15.50
CA TRP A 60 -9.29 -9.07 -16.19
C TRP A 60 -8.02 -8.69 -15.42
N LEU A 61 -7.19 -9.67 -15.14
CA LEU A 61 -5.91 -9.52 -14.44
C LEU A 61 -4.74 -9.58 -15.43
N TYR A 62 -3.77 -8.67 -15.30
CA TYR A 62 -2.63 -8.63 -16.21
C TYR A 62 -1.59 -9.74 -15.98
N HIS A 63 -1.59 -10.44 -14.84
CA HIS A 63 -0.70 -11.57 -14.58
C HIS A 63 -1.23 -12.57 -13.54
N THR A 64 -0.82 -13.84 -13.73
CA THR A 64 -1.18 -15.04 -12.95
C THR A 64 -1.03 -14.98 -11.42
N ALA A 65 -0.39 -13.97 -10.84
CA ALA A 65 0.09 -13.97 -9.45
C ALA A 65 -0.43 -12.79 -8.61
N GLN A 66 -1.66 -12.36 -8.88
CA GLN A 66 -2.36 -11.24 -8.23
C GLN A 66 -2.94 -11.63 -6.85
N LEU A 67 -2.06 -11.92 -5.89
CA LEU A 67 -2.42 -12.44 -4.57
C LEU A 67 -3.34 -11.52 -3.73
N GLY A 68 -3.45 -10.22 -4.05
CA GLY A 68 -4.34 -9.29 -3.33
C GLY A 68 -5.80 -9.24 -3.81
N TYR A 69 -6.10 -9.89 -4.94
CA TYR A 69 -7.37 -9.70 -5.67
C TYR A 69 -8.30 -10.90 -5.61
N ARG A 70 -7.76 -12.11 -5.73
CA ARG A 70 -8.52 -13.36 -5.72
C ARG A 70 -7.80 -14.43 -4.90
N MET A 71 -8.57 -15.10 -4.06
CA MET A 71 -8.29 -16.41 -3.50
C MET A 71 -9.50 -17.30 -3.80
N GLU A 72 -9.28 -18.58 -4.14
CA GLU A 72 -10.36 -19.48 -4.57
C GLU A 72 -11.16 -20.04 -3.39
N GLU A 73 -10.47 -20.38 -2.29
CA GLU A 73 -11.03 -20.95 -1.08
C GLU A 73 -10.29 -20.40 0.16
N GLU A 74 -10.92 -20.51 1.34
CA GLU A 74 -10.26 -20.23 2.63
C GLU A 74 -9.14 -21.25 2.87
N THR A 75 -7.95 -20.76 3.24
CA THR A 75 -6.75 -21.57 3.47
C THR A 75 -6.45 -21.74 4.96
N GLY A 76 -7.08 -20.93 5.82
CA GLY A 76 -6.76 -20.80 7.24
C GLY A 76 -5.61 -19.82 7.52
N ASP A 77 -5.05 -19.18 6.49
CA ASP A 77 -4.24 -17.98 6.67
C ASP A 77 -5.14 -16.74 6.76
N VAL A 78 -4.85 -15.88 7.73
CA VAL A 78 -5.67 -14.69 8.05
C VAL A 78 -5.73 -13.70 6.87
N PHE A 79 -4.71 -13.66 6.01
CA PHE A 79 -4.68 -12.80 4.84
C PHE A 79 -5.53 -13.37 3.69
N ASP A 80 -5.34 -14.64 3.35
CA ASP A 80 -6.07 -15.31 2.27
C ASP A 80 -7.59 -15.34 2.57
N ASP A 81 -7.95 -15.74 3.80
CA ASP A 81 -9.34 -15.82 4.26
C ASP A 81 -10.02 -14.43 4.24
N ALA A 82 -9.28 -13.35 4.52
CA ALA A 82 -9.79 -11.98 4.44
C ALA A 82 -10.10 -11.53 3.01
N ILE A 83 -9.36 -12.01 2.01
CA ILE A 83 -9.65 -11.75 0.59
C ILE A 83 -10.94 -12.45 0.16
N VAL A 84 -11.11 -13.72 0.56
CA VAL A 84 -12.33 -14.49 0.29
C VAL A 84 -13.54 -13.81 0.95
N ALA A 85 -13.41 -13.40 2.22
CA ALA A 85 -14.45 -12.70 2.95
C ALA A 85 -14.81 -11.34 2.32
N ARG A 86 -13.82 -10.55 1.89
CA ARG A 86 -14.02 -9.28 1.17
C ARG A 86 -14.81 -9.49 -0.11
N ASN A 87 -14.40 -10.45 -0.94
CA ASN A 87 -15.03 -10.69 -2.24
C ASN A 87 -16.47 -11.19 -2.06
N ARG A 88 -16.72 -12.16 -1.17
CA ARG A 88 -18.08 -12.62 -0.85
C ARG A 88 -18.97 -11.51 -0.29
N ALA A 89 -18.44 -10.63 0.56
CA ALA A 89 -19.22 -9.51 1.09
C ALA A 89 -19.69 -8.54 -0.02
N VAL A 90 -18.87 -8.33 -1.07
CA VAL A 90 -19.27 -7.57 -2.26
C VAL A 90 -20.32 -8.32 -3.09
N GLU A 91 -20.12 -9.61 -3.34
CA GLU A 91 -21.07 -10.47 -4.07
C GLU A 91 -22.45 -10.52 -3.39
N GLU A 92 -22.49 -10.78 -2.08
CA GLU A 92 -23.74 -10.80 -1.29
C GLU A 92 -24.40 -9.42 -1.22
N ARG A 93 -23.62 -8.36 -1.01
CA ARG A 93 -24.14 -6.99 -0.90
C ARG A 93 -24.68 -6.46 -2.22
N LEU A 94 -24.02 -6.70 -3.34
CA LEU A 94 -24.46 -6.21 -4.65
C LEU A 94 -25.30 -7.24 -5.43
N GLY A 95 -25.38 -8.49 -4.96
CA GLY A 95 -26.07 -9.55 -5.70
C GLY A 95 -25.43 -9.81 -7.07
N ILE A 96 -24.10 -9.93 -7.10
CA ILE A 96 -23.30 -10.24 -8.29
C ILE A 96 -22.47 -11.50 -8.07
N THR A 97 -21.90 -12.05 -9.16
CA THR A 97 -20.78 -12.99 -9.11
C THR A 97 -19.51 -12.28 -9.59
N LEU A 98 -18.39 -12.38 -8.86
CA LEU A 98 -17.10 -11.84 -9.30
C LEU A 98 -16.33 -12.91 -10.07
N GLU A 99 -16.18 -12.73 -11.38
CA GLU A 99 -15.34 -13.61 -12.21
C GLU A 99 -13.98 -12.96 -12.48
N PHE A 100 -12.90 -13.71 -12.31
CA PHE A 100 -11.54 -13.21 -12.53
C PHE A 100 -10.87 -14.00 -13.65
N THR A 101 -10.60 -13.33 -14.77
CA THR A 101 -9.80 -13.89 -15.87
C THR A 101 -8.36 -13.41 -15.75
N ASP A 102 -7.41 -14.18 -16.29
CA ASP A 102 -6.00 -13.80 -16.31
C ASP A 102 -5.44 -13.83 -17.73
N SER A 103 -4.48 -12.94 -17.98
CA SER A 103 -3.77 -12.83 -19.27
C SER A 103 -2.90 -14.03 -19.63
N GLY A 104 -2.52 -14.85 -18.64
CA GLY A 104 -1.51 -15.91 -18.77
C GLY A 104 -0.06 -15.41 -18.81
N MET A 105 0.18 -14.11 -18.62
CA MET A 105 1.49 -13.46 -18.70
C MET A 105 2.23 -13.41 -17.36
N GLY A 106 3.55 -13.35 -17.43
CA GLY A 106 4.43 -12.98 -16.31
C GLY A 106 4.33 -11.50 -15.91
N LYS A 107 4.61 -11.23 -14.63
CA LYS A 107 4.51 -9.88 -14.01
C LYS A 107 5.56 -8.86 -14.44
N SER A 108 6.58 -9.27 -15.21
CA SER A 108 7.74 -8.43 -15.54
C SER A 108 8.36 -8.80 -16.90
N GLY A 109 9.44 -8.10 -17.27
CA GLY A 109 10.19 -8.41 -18.49
C GLY A 109 9.40 -8.16 -19.78
N SER A 110 9.59 -9.03 -20.77
CA SER A 110 9.00 -8.90 -22.11
C SER A 110 7.53 -9.34 -22.19
N GLU A 111 6.98 -9.95 -21.14
CA GLU A 111 5.58 -10.39 -21.05
C GLU A 111 4.66 -9.24 -20.65
N LEU A 112 5.13 -8.32 -19.81
CA LEU A 112 4.35 -7.16 -19.39
C LEU A 112 3.87 -6.29 -20.58
N PRO A 113 4.69 -5.95 -21.60
CA PRO A 113 4.18 -5.29 -22.81
C PRO A 113 3.27 -6.15 -23.70
N GLN A 114 3.16 -7.46 -23.47
CA GLN A 114 2.26 -8.34 -24.22
C GLN A 114 0.84 -8.33 -23.63
N SER A 115 0.72 -8.27 -22.30
CA SER A 115 -0.58 -8.07 -21.62
C SER A 115 -1.30 -6.79 -22.10
N CYS A 116 -0.57 -5.69 -22.29
CA CYS A 116 -1.13 -4.46 -22.91
C CYS A 116 -1.63 -4.66 -24.35
N LYS A 117 -0.96 -5.52 -25.14
CA LYS A 117 -1.36 -5.82 -26.53
C LYS A 117 -2.60 -6.72 -26.58
N MET A 118 -2.83 -7.54 -25.56
CA MET A 118 -4.08 -8.30 -25.42
C MET A 118 -5.25 -7.35 -25.22
N ILE A 119 -5.13 -6.36 -24.32
CA ILE A 119 -6.14 -5.30 -24.13
C ILE A 119 -6.44 -4.58 -25.45
N GLU A 120 -5.41 -4.13 -26.17
CA GLU A 120 -5.58 -3.54 -27.51
C GLU A 120 -6.33 -4.48 -28.47
N SER A 121 -6.01 -5.78 -28.48
CA SER A 121 -6.68 -6.75 -29.35
C SER A 121 -8.15 -6.98 -29.01
N PHE A 122 -8.53 -6.99 -27.72
CA PHE A 122 -9.92 -7.08 -27.28
C PHE A 122 -10.72 -5.84 -27.75
N ILE A 123 -10.17 -4.65 -27.53
CA ILE A 123 -10.81 -3.39 -27.92
C ILE A 123 -10.98 -3.29 -29.44
N LEU A 124 -9.97 -3.67 -30.22
CA LEU A 124 -10.05 -3.69 -31.69
C LEU A 124 -11.00 -4.77 -32.25
N ALA A 125 -11.24 -5.85 -31.50
CA ALA A 125 -12.22 -6.87 -31.83
C ALA A 125 -13.66 -6.49 -31.44
N GLY A 126 -13.85 -5.47 -30.59
CA GLY A 126 -15.13 -5.18 -29.95
C GLY A 126 -15.52 -6.23 -28.92
N ASP A 127 -14.53 -6.86 -28.28
CA ASP A 127 -14.72 -7.87 -27.24
C ASP A 127 -15.11 -7.18 -25.91
N THR A 128 -16.26 -7.59 -25.35
CA THR A 128 -16.82 -7.08 -24.10
C THR A 128 -16.93 -8.17 -23.04
N SER A 129 -16.03 -9.16 -23.06
CA SER A 129 -16.00 -10.27 -22.09
C SER A 129 -15.52 -9.88 -20.69
N ASN A 130 -14.92 -8.69 -20.53
CA ASN A 130 -14.41 -8.19 -19.26
C ASN A 130 -14.90 -6.75 -19.05
N ASP A 131 -15.36 -6.43 -17.83
CA ASP A 131 -15.92 -5.13 -17.46
C ASP A 131 -14.83 -4.15 -16.98
N VAL A 132 -13.79 -4.68 -16.34
CA VAL A 132 -12.66 -3.88 -15.85
C VAL A 132 -11.33 -4.63 -16.02
N TYR A 133 -10.27 -3.87 -16.27
CA TYR A 133 -8.91 -4.38 -16.47
C TYR A 133 -8.00 -3.85 -15.35
N LEU A 134 -7.45 -4.76 -14.54
CA LEU A 134 -6.45 -4.45 -13.52
C LEU A 134 -5.05 -4.65 -14.10
N HIS A 135 -4.28 -3.57 -14.15
CA HIS A 135 -2.98 -3.53 -14.82
C HIS A 135 -2.02 -2.58 -14.11
N CYS A 136 -0.72 -2.91 -14.06
CA CYS A 136 0.27 -1.97 -13.55
C CYS A 136 0.54 -0.80 -14.52
N GLN A 137 0.79 0.37 -13.94
CA GLN A 137 0.85 1.68 -14.60
C GLN A 137 2.12 1.92 -15.44
N PHE A 138 3.24 1.28 -15.12
CA PHE A 138 4.55 1.47 -15.77
C PHE A 138 4.75 0.61 -17.03
N SER A 139 3.69 -0.07 -17.47
CA SER A 139 3.64 -0.84 -18.71
C SER A 139 3.33 0.08 -19.92
N SER A 140 2.88 -0.49 -21.05
CA SER A 140 2.46 0.31 -22.22
C SER A 140 1.11 1.04 -22.04
N MET A 141 0.57 1.15 -20.81
CA MET A 141 -0.67 1.88 -20.52
C MET A 141 -0.71 3.30 -21.10
N PRO A 142 0.36 4.14 -21.01
CA PRO A 142 0.32 5.49 -21.58
C PRO A 142 0.06 5.50 -23.10
N GLN A 143 0.48 4.49 -23.84
CA GLN A 143 0.18 4.36 -25.27
C GLN A 143 -1.30 4.01 -25.51
N LEU A 144 -1.92 3.15 -24.69
CA LEU A 144 -3.35 2.84 -24.81
C LEU A 144 -4.23 4.06 -24.52
N VAL A 145 -3.84 4.88 -23.53
CA VAL A 145 -4.48 6.18 -23.24
C VAL A 145 -4.35 7.14 -24.43
N ASN A 146 -3.15 7.25 -25.03
CA ASN A 146 -2.91 8.09 -26.21
C ASN A 146 -3.66 7.59 -27.46
N ASN A 147 -3.94 6.29 -27.57
CA ASN A 147 -4.79 5.71 -28.62
C ASN A 147 -6.30 5.92 -28.38
N HIS A 148 -6.68 6.60 -27.30
CA HIS A 148 -8.07 6.85 -26.88
C HIS A 148 -8.87 5.57 -26.58
N TYR A 149 -8.20 4.52 -26.11
CA TYR A 149 -8.84 3.25 -25.79
C TYR A 149 -9.53 3.22 -24.42
N PHE A 150 -9.21 4.14 -23.50
CA PHE A 150 -9.77 4.17 -22.15
C PHE A 150 -10.85 5.24 -21.97
N ILE A 151 -11.88 4.89 -21.21
CA ILE A 151 -12.96 5.79 -20.79
C ILE A 151 -12.42 6.73 -19.70
N ASP A 152 -12.84 8.00 -19.75
CA ASP A 152 -12.61 8.94 -18.66
C ASP A 152 -13.54 8.59 -17.48
N TRP A 153 -12.97 8.16 -16.37
CA TRP A 153 -13.69 7.67 -15.19
C TRP A 153 -14.64 8.71 -14.59
N ASN A 154 -14.38 10.00 -14.79
CA ASN A 154 -15.30 11.09 -14.43
C ASN A 154 -16.66 11.03 -15.19
N THR A 155 -16.79 10.16 -16.19
CA THR A 155 -18.03 9.95 -16.96
C THR A 155 -18.83 8.71 -16.54
N ILE A 156 -18.28 7.87 -15.64
CA ILE A 156 -18.92 6.64 -15.20
C ILE A 156 -19.91 6.98 -14.06
N PRO A 157 -21.21 6.62 -14.18
CA PRO A 157 -22.18 6.88 -13.13
C PRO A 157 -21.80 6.24 -11.79
N ASN A 158 -22.09 6.93 -10.69
CA ASN A 158 -21.88 6.49 -9.30
C ASN A 158 -20.40 6.26 -8.89
N VAL A 159 -19.43 6.60 -9.74
CA VAL A 159 -17.99 6.53 -9.42
C VAL A 159 -17.52 7.84 -8.80
N GLU A 160 -17.61 7.93 -7.47
CA GLU A 160 -17.21 9.12 -6.72
C GLU A 160 -15.72 9.09 -6.34
N LEU A 161 -14.88 9.63 -7.22
CA LEU A 161 -13.42 9.62 -7.08
C LEU A 161 -12.87 10.45 -5.91
N THR A 162 -13.70 11.28 -5.28
CA THR A 162 -13.34 12.09 -4.10
C THR A 162 -13.38 11.30 -2.78
N LYS A 163 -13.90 10.06 -2.78
CA LYS A 163 -14.07 9.24 -1.59
C LYS A 163 -12.73 8.73 -1.03
N PRO A 164 -12.59 8.60 0.30
CA PRO A 164 -11.28 8.30 0.93
C PRO A 164 -10.83 6.84 0.80
N TYR A 165 -11.68 5.94 0.27
CA TYR A 165 -11.24 4.59 -0.14
C TYR A 165 -10.44 4.58 -1.46
N TRP A 166 -10.42 5.68 -2.21
CA TRP A 166 -9.50 5.83 -3.36
C TRP A 166 -8.17 6.45 -2.94
N ALA A 167 -7.09 6.04 -3.61
CA ALA A 167 -5.76 6.55 -3.36
C ALA A 167 -5.61 7.98 -3.93
N GLN A 168 -6.05 8.98 -3.17
CA GLN A 168 -6.12 10.38 -3.60
C GLN A 168 -4.78 10.91 -4.16
N LYS A 169 -3.63 10.54 -3.56
CA LYS A 169 -2.32 10.90 -4.13
C LYS A 169 -2.09 10.25 -5.49
N ALA A 170 -2.36 8.97 -5.65
CA ALA A 170 -2.20 8.28 -6.93
C ALA A 170 -3.11 8.90 -8.01
N ILE A 171 -4.38 9.20 -7.68
CA ILE A 171 -5.29 9.93 -8.58
C ILE A 171 -4.70 11.30 -8.96
N ASN A 172 -4.18 12.06 -8.00
CA ASN A 172 -3.56 13.36 -8.25
C ASN A 172 -2.29 13.25 -9.11
N ASP A 173 -1.50 12.21 -8.97
CA ASP A 173 -0.26 12.02 -9.74
C ASP A 173 -0.54 11.59 -11.19
N ILE A 174 -1.51 10.68 -11.41
CA ILE A 174 -1.79 10.09 -12.74
C ILE A 174 -2.78 10.87 -13.61
N ASN A 175 -3.59 11.75 -13.03
CA ASN A 175 -4.56 12.55 -13.78
C ASN A 175 -3.89 13.69 -14.55
N TYR A 176 -4.50 14.17 -15.64
CA TYR A 176 -4.04 15.36 -16.34
C TYR A 176 -5.19 16.08 -17.04
N GLY A 177 -5.11 17.41 -17.11
CA GLY A 177 -6.24 18.24 -17.55
C GLY A 177 -7.47 18.01 -16.65
N SER A 178 -8.59 17.59 -17.23
CA SER A 178 -9.80 17.19 -16.49
C SER A 178 -10.08 15.68 -16.52
N LYS A 179 -9.07 14.86 -16.84
CA LYS A 179 -9.26 13.45 -17.23
C LYS A 179 -8.56 12.46 -16.31
N ILE A 180 -9.27 11.37 -16.01
CA ILE A 180 -8.79 10.25 -15.20
C ILE A 180 -9.08 8.97 -15.98
N TYR A 181 -8.05 8.28 -16.44
CA TYR A 181 -8.18 7.06 -17.27
C TYR A 181 -7.86 5.76 -16.53
N MET A 182 -7.17 5.89 -15.39
CA MET A 182 -6.69 4.82 -14.51
C MET A 182 -6.75 5.35 -13.09
N MET A 183 -6.78 4.46 -12.11
CA MET A 183 -6.92 4.78 -10.70
C MET A 183 -6.55 3.58 -9.82
N THR A 184 -6.36 3.80 -8.52
CA THR A 184 -6.28 2.71 -7.53
C THR A 184 -6.81 3.18 -6.16
N GLY A 185 -6.93 2.28 -5.19
CA GLY A 185 -7.53 2.53 -3.88
C GLY A 185 -7.28 1.42 -2.86
N LEU A 186 -7.81 1.60 -1.65
CA LEU A 186 -7.57 0.75 -0.48
C LEU A 186 -8.11 -0.69 -0.62
N TYR A 187 -8.81 -1.01 -1.71
CA TYR A 187 -9.16 -2.38 -2.09
C TYR A 187 -7.92 -3.20 -2.49
N GLU A 188 -6.86 -2.54 -2.99
CA GLU A 188 -5.60 -3.14 -3.40
C GLU A 188 -4.62 -3.25 -2.23
N TYR A 189 -4.45 -4.46 -1.69
CA TYR A 189 -3.44 -4.74 -0.66
C TYR A 189 -2.02 -4.35 -1.08
N GLU A 190 -1.69 -4.48 -2.39
CA GLU A 190 -0.34 -4.23 -2.90
C GLU A 190 0.13 -2.78 -2.73
N ILE A 191 -0.78 -1.78 -2.65
CA ILE A 191 -0.41 -0.40 -2.30
C ILE A 191 0.27 -0.35 -0.94
N MET A 192 -0.32 -1.02 0.06
CA MET A 192 0.19 -1.06 1.42
C MET A 192 1.38 -2.02 1.53
N ALA A 193 1.30 -3.20 0.91
CA ALA A 193 2.36 -4.19 0.97
C ALA A 193 3.66 -3.70 0.32
N ASN A 194 3.57 -2.92 -0.77
CA ASN A 194 4.72 -2.38 -1.49
C ASN A 194 5.11 -0.95 -1.07
N ALA A 195 4.46 -0.38 -0.06
CA ALA A 195 4.88 0.89 0.54
C ALA A 195 6.27 0.73 1.18
N ASN A 196 7.24 1.54 0.77
CA ASN A 196 8.60 1.47 1.29
C ASN A 196 8.72 2.18 2.65
N CYS A 197 9.49 1.58 3.54
CA CYS A 197 9.76 2.09 4.88
C CYS A 197 11.26 1.99 5.17
N LEU A 198 11.75 2.88 6.05
CA LEU A 198 13.06 2.71 6.68
C LEU A 198 12.89 1.82 7.91
N ILE A 199 13.66 0.74 7.95
CA ILE A 199 13.66 -0.30 8.98
C ILE A 199 14.89 -0.08 9.84
N PHE A 200 14.78 -0.19 11.17
CA PHE A 200 15.88 -0.01 12.10
C PHE A 200 16.00 -1.17 13.10
N ASN A 201 17.24 -1.56 13.41
CA ASN A 201 17.54 -2.58 14.41
C ASN A 201 17.55 -1.93 15.81
N LYS A 202 16.64 -2.35 16.70
CA LYS A 202 16.47 -1.73 18.02
C LYS A 202 17.65 -2.00 18.95
N ARG A 203 18.26 -3.19 18.89
CA ARG A 203 19.45 -3.50 19.69
C ARG A 203 20.59 -2.51 19.39
N ILE A 204 20.86 -2.23 18.10
CA ILE A 204 21.90 -1.25 17.73
C ILE A 204 21.54 0.15 18.24
N PHE A 205 20.27 0.57 18.12
CA PHE A 205 19.83 1.86 18.65
C PHE A 205 19.99 1.94 20.18
N ASP A 206 19.63 0.89 20.91
CA ASP A 206 19.75 0.81 22.38
C ASP A 206 21.22 0.81 22.83
N GLU A 207 22.10 0.03 22.17
CA GLU A 207 23.55 0.00 22.41
C GLU A 207 24.22 1.36 22.15
N MET A 208 23.66 2.13 21.23
CA MET A 208 24.13 3.46 20.83
C MET A 208 23.44 4.60 21.60
N GLN A 209 22.46 4.28 22.45
CA GLN A 209 21.62 5.23 23.19
C GLN A 209 20.86 6.22 22.27
N ILE A 210 20.47 5.77 21.08
CA ILE A 210 19.73 6.55 20.08
C ILE A 210 18.23 6.35 20.31
N GLU A 211 17.49 7.44 20.48
CA GLU A 211 16.03 7.40 20.61
C GLU A 211 15.37 6.87 19.32
N TYR A 212 14.36 6.00 19.46
CA TYR A 212 13.63 5.49 18.31
C TYR A 212 12.87 6.62 17.59
N PRO A 213 12.90 6.70 16.24
CA PRO A 213 12.40 7.86 15.48
C PRO A 213 10.87 8.06 15.51
N TYR A 214 10.12 7.28 16.29
CA TYR A 214 8.66 7.38 16.34
C TYR A 214 8.14 8.75 16.79
N GLN A 215 8.82 9.42 17.72
CA GLN A 215 8.38 10.73 18.21
C GLN A 215 8.78 11.84 17.22
N SER A 216 10.00 11.81 16.67
CA SER A 216 10.42 12.76 15.64
C SER A 216 9.60 12.65 14.35
N VAL A 217 9.12 11.46 13.98
CA VAL A 217 8.14 11.29 12.89
C VAL A 217 6.81 11.96 13.22
N LYS A 218 6.25 11.72 14.42
CA LYS A 218 4.97 12.34 14.84
C LYS A 218 5.03 13.86 14.93
N ASP A 219 6.17 14.39 15.36
CA ASP A 219 6.40 15.84 15.49
C ASP A 219 6.77 16.49 14.14
N GLY A 220 6.88 15.72 13.05
CA GLY A 220 7.27 16.24 11.74
C GLY A 220 8.74 16.67 11.67
N THR A 221 9.60 16.15 12.55
CA THR A 221 11.00 16.53 12.67
C THR A 221 11.97 15.42 12.24
N TRP A 222 11.48 14.27 11.75
CA TRP A 222 12.32 13.22 11.14
C TRP A 222 12.72 13.61 9.71
N THR A 223 14.00 13.96 9.54
CA THR A 223 14.60 14.50 8.30
C THR A 223 15.83 13.71 7.87
N TYR A 224 16.26 13.91 6.62
CA TYR A 224 17.39 13.22 6.01
C TYR A 224 18.68 13.46 6.81
N ASP A 225 18.92 14.70 7.24
CA ASP A 225 20.11 15.04 8.03
C ASP A 225 20.14 14.34 9.40
N LYS A 226 18.98 14.18 10.08
CA LYS A 226 18.91 13.42 11.35
C LYS A 226 19.10 11.92 11.14
N TRP A 227 18.61 11.39 10.03
CA TRP A 227 18.89 10.00 9.66
C TRP A 227 20.38 9.80 9.33
N MET A 228 21.00 10.70 8.55
CA MET A 228 22.43 10.62 8.24
C MET A 228 23.31 10.72 9.48
N GLN A 229 22.94 11.51 10.48
CA GLN A 229 23.63 11.50 11.78
C GLN A 229 23.61 10.10 12.43
N ILE A 230 22.45 9.42 12.41
CA ILE A 230 22.36 8.02 12.87
C ILE A 230 23.23 7.10 12.02
N VAL A 231 23.25 7.26 10.70
CA VAL A 231 24.11 6.47 9.80
C VAL A 231 25.59 6.62 10.19
N THR A 232 26.06 7.85 10.42
CA THR A 232 27.43 8.13 10.87
C THR A 232 27.71 7.55 12.27
N ASP A 233 26.83 7.77 13.25
CA ASP A 233 27.06 7.36 14.64
C ASP A 233 27.07 5.84 14.81
N THR A 234 26.30 5.11 13.99
CA THR A 234 26.11 3.66 14.13
C THR A 234 27.07 2.83 13.26
N SER A 235 27.80 3.43 12.33
CA SER A 235 28.87 2.76 11.58
C SER A 235 30.12 2.51 12.45
N ARG A 236 30.68 1.30 12.37
CA ARG A 236 31.88 0.88 13.11
C ARG A 236 32.71 -0.10 12.29
N ASP A 237 33.95 0.28 12.01
CA ASP A 237 35.03 -0.66 11.72
C ASP A 237 35.27 -1.51 12.98
N LEU A 238 34.91 -2.79 12.92
CA LEU A 238 34.98 -3.72 14.06
C LEU A 238 36.30 -4.50 14.09
N ASN A 239 37.00 -4.58 12.96
CA ASN A 239 38.23 -5.37 12.81
C ASN A 239 39.50 -4.49 12.94
N GLY A 240 39.39 -3.17 12.72
CA GLY A 240 40.42 -2.14 12.80
C GLY A 240 41.34 -2.03 11.58
N ASP A 241 40.97 -2.58 10.43
CA ASP A 241 41.80 -2.66 9.22
C ASP A 241 41.53 -1.57 8.19
N THR A 242 40.53 -0.70 8.42
CA THR A 242 40.08 0.38 7.52
C THR A 242 39.54 -0.07 6.15
N VAL A 243 39.21 -1.36 6.00
CA VAL A 243 38.57 -1.97 4.82
C VAL A 243 37.15 -2.39 5.20
N TYR A 244 36.21 -1.47 5.02
CA TYR A 244 34.80 -1.69 5.33
C TYR A 244 34.21 -2.87 4.52
N ASP A 245 33.76 -3.93 5.21
CA ASP A 245 33.13 -5.12 4.60
C ASP A 245 31.91 -5.58 5.45
N LEU A 246 30.76 -5.82 4.80
CA LEU A 246 29.54 -6.35 5.45
C LEU A 246 29.78 -7.68 6.20
N ALA A 247 30.79 -8.46 5.79
CA ALA A 247 31.15 -9.72 6.41
C ALA A 247 31.87 -9.55 7.77
N THR A 248 32.41 -8.36 8.09
CA THR A 248 33.19 -8.09 9.31
C THR A 248 32.65 -6.94 10.15
N ASP A 249 32.07 -5.92 9.54
CA ASP A 249 31.85 -4.61 10.18
C ASP A 249 30.37 -4.29 10.44
N GLN A 250 30.14 -3.19 11.15
CA GLN A 250 28.80 -2.65 11.39
C GLN A 250 28.59 -1.38 10.56
N TYR A 251 27.47 -1.30 9.84
CA TYR A 251 27.11 -0.15 9.01
C TYR A 251 25.89 0.55 9.55
N GLY A 252 25.86 1.88 9.45
CA GLY A 252 24.68 2.64 9.76
C GLY A 252 23.57 2.48 8.74
N TYR A 253 23.92 2.26 7.47
CA TYR A 253 22.96 1.97 6.41
C TYR A 253 23.42 0.91 5.40
N ALA A 254 22.47 0.10 4.92
CA ALA A 254 22.65 -0.68 3.70
C ALA A 254 21.39 -0.59 2.81
N GLY A 255 21.59 -0.49 1.49
CA GLY A 255 20.49 -0.24 0.55
C GLY A 255 20.63 -0.95 -0.80
N GLY A 256 19.51 -1.45 -1.32
CA GLY A 256 19.46 -2.00 -2.68
C GLY A 256 19.69 -0.92 -3.73
N LEU A 257 20.65 -1.11 -4.63
CA LEU A 257 21.06 -0.16 -5.69
C LEU A 257 19.88 0.38 -6.51
N TRP A 258 18.90 -0.47 -6.80
CA TRP A 258 17.75 -0.13 -7.63
C TRP A 258 16.54 0.42 -6.86
N GLN A 259 16.50 0.28 -5.53
CA GLN A 259 15.35 0.68 -4.69
C GLN A 259 15.65 1.93 -3.86
N MET A 260 16.90 2.07 -3.39
CA MET A 260 17.36 3.19 -2.57
C MET A 260 17.10 4.56 -3.22
N PRO A 261 17.43 4.80 -4.50
CA PRO A 261 17.30 6.12 -5.08
C PRO A 261 15.84 6.59 -5.10
N TYR A 262 14.90 5.73 -5.53
CA TYR A 262 13.47 6.08 -5.57
C TYR A 262 12.87 6.25 -4.17
N THR A 263 13.24 5.37 -3.23
CA THR A 263 12.71 5.36 -1.86
C THR A 263 12.99 6.67 -1.11
N PHE A 264 14.19 7.22 -1.28
CA PHE A 264 14.56 8.49 -0.65
C PHE A 264 14.29 9.70 -1.54
N PHE A 265 14.40 9.61 -2.86
CA PHE A 265 14.02 10.72 -3.75
C PHE A 265 12.56 11.13 -3.52
N VAL A 266 11.64 10.16 -3.53
CA VAL A 266 10.23 10.41 -3.23
C VAL A 266 10.04 10.80 -1.77
N GLY A 267 10.73 10.14 -0.82
CA GLY A 267 10.67 10.47 0.61
C GLY A 267 11.01 11.93 0.93
N MET A 268 12.01 12.46 0.25
CA MET A 268 12.48 13.85 0.32
C MET A 268 11.65 14.82 -0.56
N GLY A 269 10.47 14.38 -1.05
CA GLY A 269 9.57 15.21 -1.85
C GLY A 269 10.10 15.57 -3.24
N GLY A 270 11.05 14.79 -3.76
CA GLY A 270 11.47 14.88 -5.15
C GLY A 270 10.38 14.38 -6.08
N ASP A 271 10.13 15.11 -7.16
CA ASP A 271 9.15 14.77 -8.19
C ASP A 271 9.71 15.09 -9.58
N LEU A 272 9.45 14.24 -10.56
CA LEU A 272 9.92 14.45 -11.94
C LEU A 272 8.96 15.34 -12.75
N LEU A 273 7.68 15.39 -12.34
CA LEU A 273 6.62 16.14 -13.01
C LEU A 273 5.80 16.94 -11.97
N THR A 274 5.73 18.25 -12.13
CA THR A 274 4.72 19.06 -11.45
C THR A 274 3.55 19.33 -12.41
N LYS A 275 2.62 20.20 -12.03
CA LYS A 275 1.51 20.60 -12.88
C LYS A 275 1.35 22.11 -12.98
N ASP A 276 0.89 22.56 -14.14
CA ASP A 276 0.46 23.95 -14.33
C ASP A 276 -0.97 24.20 -13.86
N ASN A 277 -1.46 25.43 -14.07
CA ASN A 277 -2.81 25.85 -13.68
C ASN A 277 -3.93 25.10 -14.41
N ASP A 278 -3.64 24.48 -15.56
CA ASP A 278 -4.56 23.67 -16.34
C ASP A 278 -4.46 22.17 -16.00
N ASN A 279 -3.74 21.83 -14.92
CA ASN A 279 -3.47 20.47 -14.44
C ASN A 279 -2.71 19.62 -15.49
N MET A 280 -1.90 20.24 -16.36
CA MET A 280 -1.07 19.56 -17.34
C MET A 280 0.35 19.32 -16.80
N PRO A 281 1.01 18.20 -17.14
CA PRO A 281 2.31 17.84 -16.59
C PRO A 281 3.44 18.75 -17.10
N VAL A 282 4.23 19.27 -16.17
CA VAL A 282 5.40 20.13 -16.41
C VAL A 282 6.65 19.43 -15.88
N ASN A 283 7.66 19.27 -16.74
CA ASN A 283 8.93 18.65 -16.34
C ASN A 283 9.69 19.54 -15.34
N VAL A 284 10.04 18.97 -14.18
CA VAL A 284 10.81 19.62 -13.12
C VAL A 284 12.05 18.82 -12.71
N VAL A 285 12.48 17.86 -13.53
CA VAL A 285 13.62 16.96 -13.27
C VAL A 285 14.88 17.74 -12.87
N THR A 286 15.12 18.90 -13.50
CA THR A 286 16.26 19.78 -13.24
C THR A 286 15.94 20.97 -12.34
N SER A 287 14.94 20.86 -11.45
CA SER A 287 14.71 21.85 -10.40
C SER A 287 15.83 21.82 -9.37
N GLU A 288 16.14 22.96 -8.74
CA GLU A 288 17.21 23.05 -7.73
C GLU A 288 16.99 22.06 -6.57
N HIS A 289 15.74 21.89 -6.14
CA HIS A 289 15.32 20.89 -5.13
C HIS A 289 15.69 19.46 -5.54
N ASN A 290 15.32 19.04 -6.74
CA ASN A 290 15.63 17.69 -7.23
C ASN A 290 17.13 17.46 -7.41
N VAL A 291 17.87 18.48 -7.86
CA VAL A 291 19.33 18.39 -8.03
C VAL A 291 20.00 18.20 -6.66
N ASP A 292 19.60 18.96 -5.63
CA ASP A 292 20.15 18.79 -4.27
C ASP A 292 19.81 17.43 -3.65
N ILE A 293 18.57 16.93 -3.85
CA ILE A 293 18.22 15.55 -3.46
C ILE A 293 19.14 14.53 -4.15
N ILE A 294 19.33 14.64 -5.47
CA ILE A 294 20.18 13.72 -6.24
C ILE A 294 21.64 13.79 -5.75
N ASP A 295 22.17 14.99 -5.50
CA ASP A 295 23.53 15.18 -4.97
C ASP A 295 23.69 14.55 -3.57
N ARG A 296 22.69 14.68 -2.69
CA ARG A 296 22.66 14.01 -1.37
C ARG A 296 22.64 12.49 -1.50
N LEU A 297 21.82 11.94 -2.40
CA LEU A 297 21.75 10.48 -2.63
C LEU A 297 23.03 9.94 -3.29
N MET A 298 23.69 10.72 -4.14
CA MET A 298 25.05 10.41 -4.59
C MET A 298 26.07 10.47 -3.46
N GLY A 299 25.94 11.42 -2.52
CA GLY A 299 26.76 11.48 -1.30
C GLY A 299 26.65 10.18 -0.49
N LEU A 300 25.42 9.77 -0.16
CA LEU A 300 25.14 8.50 0.52
C LEU A 300 25.69 7.28 -0.23
N ALA A 301 25.55 7.24 -1.55
CA ALA A 301 26.03 6.11 -2.35
C ALA A 301 27.56 6.03 -2.47
N ASN A 302 28.28 7.13 -2.22
CA ASN A 302 29.74 7.20 -2.23
C ASN A 302 30.36 7.16 -0.82
N ASP A 303 29.58 7.32 0.26
CA ASP A 303 30.06 7.13 1.63
C ASP A 303 30.14 5.65 1.99
N THR A 304 31.24 5.02 1.58
CA THR A 304 31.54 3.61 1.88
C THR A 304 31.87 3.35 3.36
N SER A 305 31.85 4.38 4.22
CA SER A 305 32.11 4.25 5.66
C SER A 305 30.83 4.29 6.50
N GLY A 306 29.86 5.12 6.10
CA GLY A 306 28.50 5.15 6.67
C GLY A 306 27.56 4.10 6.07
N ALA A 307 27.70 3.85 4.76
CA ALA A 307 26.71 3.12 3.98
C ALA A 307 27.31 2.07 3.02
N ILE A 308 26.49 1.10 2.64
CA ILE A 308 26.78 0.23 1.50
C ILE A 308 25.57 0.09 0.57
N ILE A 309 25.79 0.34 -0.71
CA ILE A 309 24.79 0.23 -1.78
C ILE A 309 25.19 -0.92 -2.71
N THR A 310 24.32 -1.92 -2.85
CA THR A 310 24.62 -3.11 -3.68
C THR A 310 23.38 -3.62 -4.43
N ALA A 311 23.60 -4.32 -5.54
CA ALA A 311 22.54 -5.08 -6.21
C ALA A 311 22.21 -6.40 -5.47
N GLU A 312 23.12 -6.88 -4.63
CA GLU A 312 22.99 -8.14 -3.88
C GLU A 312 22.10 -7.96 -2.64
N THR A 313 20.78 -7.87 -2.85
CA THR A 313 19.79 -7.65 -1.78
C THR A 313 19.73 -8.76 -0.73
N ALA A 314 20.18 -9.97 -1.09
CA ALA A 314 20.33 -11.08 -0.16
C ALA A 314 21.42 -10.80 0.91
N ASP A 315 22.53 -10.16 0.54
CA ASP A 315 23.61 -9.84 1.47
C ASP A 315 23.19 -8.76 2.48
N ILE A 316 22.44 -7.75 2.01
CA ILE A 316 21.79 -6.74 2.87
C ILE A 316 20.86 -7.42 3.89
N THR A 317 20.00 -8.34 3.41
CA THR A 317 19.06 -9.09 4.26
C THR A 317 19.81 -9.89 5.33
N ASN A 318 20.82 -10.68 4.91
CA ASN A 318 21.61 -11.52 5.80
C ASN A 318 22.38 -10.69 6.84
N ALA A 319 22.98 -9.58 6.43
CA ALA A 319 23.71 -8.69 7.33
C ALA A 319 22.78 -7.99 8.34
N PHE A 320 21.58 -7.56 7.93
CA PHE A 320 20.60 -6.94 8.82
C PHE A 320 20.05 -7.94 9.85
N VAL A 321 19.64 -9.14 9.39
CA VAL A 321 19.17 -10.24 10.26
C VAL A 321 20.28 -10.73 11.21
N SER A 322 21.56 -10.64 10.81
CA SER A 322 22.71 -10.93 11.69
C SER A 322 23.11 -9.79 12.62
N GLY A 323 22.38 -8.66 12.60
CA GLY A 323 22.57 -7.56 13.55
C GLY A 323 23.75 -6.63 13.26
N ARG A 324 24.12 -6.46 11.97
CA ARG A 324 25.26 -5.62 11.55
C ARG A 324 24.88 -4.31 10.87
N ILE A 325 23.59 -4.12 10.58
CA ILE A 325 23.11 -2.93 9.89
C ILE A 325 22.12 -2.21 10.81
N ALA A 326 22.39 -0.95 11.13
CA ALA A 326 21.55 -0.15 12.01
C ALA A 326 20.22 0.23 11.33
N THR A 327 20.29 0.66 10.06
CA THR A 327 19.11 0.99 9.25
C THR A 327 19.18 0.38 7.85
N THR A 328 18.03 -0.04 7.31
CA THR A 328 17.88 -0.48 5.91
C THR A 328 16.53 0.01 5.39
N HIS A 329 16.20 -0.20 4.13
CA HIS A 329 14.84 0.05 3.63
C HIS A 329 14.29 -1.19 2.93
N ASN A 330 12.98 -1.37 3.02
CA ASN A 330 12.24 -2.31 2.19
C ASN A 330 10.74 -2.02 2.24
N THR A 331 9.95 -2.85 1.56
CA THR A 331 8.49 -2.77 1.60
C THR A 331 7.91 -3.32 2.91
N LEU A 332 6.69 -2.91 3.27
CA LEU A 332 6.01 -3.48 4.44
C LEU A 332 5.77 -5.00 4.31
N GLY A 333 5.53 -5.51 3.10
CA GLY A 333 5.35 -6.93 2.80
C GLY A 333 6.64 -7.78 2.90
N TYR A 334 7.82 -7.15 2.85
CA TYR A 334 9.10 -7.81 3.10
C TYR A 334 9.30 -8.14 4.59
N LEU A 335 8.77 -7.32 5.50
CA LEU A 335 8.94 -7.51 6.96
C LEU A 335 8.48 -8.90 7.45
N PRO A 336 7.24 -9.37 7.19
CA PRO A 336 6.76 -10.67 7.67
C PRO A 336 7.33 -11.88 6.93
N SER A 337 8.03 -11.68 5.81
CA SER A 337 8.60 -12.74 4.97
C SER A 337 10.10 -12.94 5.18
N ALA A 338 10.87 -11.86 5.38
CA ALA A 338 12.33 -11.92 5.56
C ALA A 338 12.80 -11.73 7.01
N LEU A 339 12.05 -11.00 7.85
CA LEU A 339 12.50 -10.60 9.19
C LEU A 339 11.78 -11.33 10.34
N ARG A 340 10.86 -12.27 10.04
CA ARG A 340 10.07 -13.00 11.04
C ARG A 340 10.92 -13.80 12.03
N ASP A 341 12.02 -14.39 11.56
CA ASP A 341 12.94 -15.21 12.36
C ASP A 341 14.17 -14.42 12.88
N MET A 342 14.17 -13.10 12.72
CA MET A 342 15.21 -12.21 13.24
C MET A 342 15.20 -12.23 14.78
N LYS A 343 16.38 -12.32 15.40
CA LYS A 343 16.52 -12.41 16.87
C LYS A 343 16.53 -11.06 17.57
N ASP A 344 17.07 -10.04 16.91
CA ASP A 344 17.04 -8.67 17.37
C ASP A 344 15.65 -8.09 17.08
N ASP A 345 15.07 -7.36 18.03
CA ASP A 345 13.86 -6.58 17.74
C ASP A 345 14.17 -5.50 16.69
N PHE A 346 13.22 -5.24 15.81
CA PHE A 346 13.29 -4.15 14.84
C PHE A 346 12.09 -3.20 14.97
N GLY A 347 12.21 -2.03 14.33
CA GLY A 347 11.13 -1.10 14.09
C GLY A 347 11.18 -0.59 12.66
N PHE A 348 10.15 0.15 12.25
CA PHE A 348 10.12 0.83 10.96
C PHE A 348 9.44 2.20 11.08
N VAL A 349 9.80 3.10 10.18
CA VAL A 349 9.26 4.46 10.02
C VAL A 349 9.20 4.82 8.53
N PRO A 350 8.47 5.88 8.13
CA PRO A 350 8.57 6.41 6.77
C PRO A 350 10.01 6.80 6.40
N SER A 351 10.29 6.88 5.10
CA SER A 351 11.48 7.57 4.61
C SER A 351 11.59 8.96 5.23
N PRO A 352 12.81 9.43 5.59
CA PRO A 352 12.98 10.77 6.13
C PRO A 352 12.58 11.85 5.10
N LYS A 353 12.06 12.97 5.61
CA LYS A 353 11.79 14.16 4.79
C LYS A 353 13.11 14.81 4.35
N TYR A 354 13.05 15.67 3.34
CA TYR A 354 14.18 16.55 2.98
C TYR A 354 14.62 17.39 4.20
N ASP A 355 13.67 18.13 4.77
CA ASP A 355 13.84 18.99 5.94
C ASP A 355 12.55 19.04 6.78
N GLU A 356 12.47 19.99 7.72
CA GLU A 356 11.28 20.21 8.54
C GLU A 356 10.20 21.07 7.82
N GLU A 357 10.52 21.75 6.70
CA GLU A 357 9.58 22.56 5.92
C GLU A 357 8.68 21.71 5.00
N GLN A 358 9.20 20.57 4.49
CA GLN A 358 8.38 19.54 3.87
C GLN A 358 7.27 19.11 4.86
N LYS A 359 6.00 19.20 4.47
CA LYS A 359 4.88 18.95 5.40
C LYS A 359 4.64 17.46 5.66
N GLU A 360 4.50 16.69 4.59
CA GLU A 360 4.06 15.30 4.63
C GLU A 360 5.24 14.31 4.52
N TYR A 361 5.08 13.13 5.10
CA TYR A 361 5.95 11.98 4.82
C TYR A 361 5.51 11.32 3.52
N ASN A 362 6.29 11.51 2.46
CA ASN A 362 6.07 10.84 1.18
C ASN A 362 6.65 9.42 1.22
N VAL A 363 5.96 8.48 0.56
CA VAL A 363 6.36 7.07 0.51
C VAL A 363 6.39 6.60 -0.94
N TRP A 364 7.50 5.98 -1.34
CA TRP A 364 7.58 5.26 -2.60
C TRP A 364 6.82 3.95 -2.50
N ILE A 365 5.87 3.73 -3.41
CA ILE A 365 5.22 2.43 -3.59
C ILE A 365 5.97 1.74 -4.72
N SER A 366 6.72 0.69 -4.40
CA SER A 366 7.41 -0.11 -5.41
C SER A 366 6.46 -1.11 -6.07
N ASN A 367 6.96 -1.86 -7.05
CA ASN A 367 6.25 -3.04 -7.55
C ASN A 367 6.50 -4.24 -6.64
N SER A 368 5.59 -5.21 -6.66
CA SER A 368 5.76 -6.54 -6.09
C SER A 368 6.82 -7.33 -6.88
N SER A 369 8.08 -7.24 -6.44
CA SER A 369 9.28 -7.86 -7.04
C SER A 369 9.11 -9.35 -7.32
#